data_AF-A0A450TAY1-F1
#
_entry.id   AF-A0A450TAY1-F1
#
_cell.length_a   1.000
_cell.length_b   1.000
_cell.length_c   1.000
_cell.angle_alpha   90.00
_cell.angle_beta   90.00
_cell.angle_gamma   90.00
#
_symmetry.space_group_name_H-M   'P 1'
#
loop_
_entity.id
_entity.type
_entity.pdbx_description
1 polymer ?
#
loop_
_entity_poly.entity_id
_entity_poly.type
_entity_poly.pdbx_seq_one_letter_code
_entity_poly.pdbx_strand_id
1 'polypeptide(L)'
;MESDFKGARLGNANFKNAIVTGTNFDDAWLFEANFEGTVGLTIRQLSKAKTLYGATSLPPHIESELRQRHAELFHEPGGLDFEEI
;
A
#
# COMPACT_ATOMS: atom_id res chain seq x y z
N MET A 1 -18.11 8.94 0.17
CA MET A 1 -17.56 8.51 1.47
C MET A 1 -16.18 8.00 1.18
N GLU A 2 -15.15 8.67 1.68
CA GLU A 2 -13.76 8.23 1.54
C GLU A 2 -13.48 7.24 2.67
N SER A 3 -12.85 6.10 2.36
CA SER A 3 -12.43 5.13 3.38
C SER A 3 -11.18 5.66 4.09
N ASP A 4 -11.19 5.64 5.42
CA ASP A 4 -10.04 6.04 6.23
C ASP A 4 -9.35 4.80 6.81
N PHE A 5 -8.18 4.48 6.27
CA PHE A 5 -7.30 3.40 6.75
C PHE A 5 -6.01 3.96 7.32
N LYS A 6 -6.02 5.21 7.79
CA LYS A 6 -4.83 5.81 8.39
C LYS A 6 -4.30 4.96 9.55
N GLY A 7 -3.03 4.58 9.49
CA GLY A 7 -2.39 3.76 10.52
C GLY A 7 -2.88 2.32 10.62
N ALA A 8 -3.76 1.88 9.72
CA ALA A 8 -4.33 0.54 9.77
C ALA A 8 -3.27 -0.53 9.46
N ARG A 9 -3.39 -1.68 10.13
CA ARG A 9 -2.62 -2.88 9.80
C ARG A 9 -3.38 -3.67 8.73
N LEU A 10 -2.98 -3.49 7.47
CA LEU A 10 -3.61 -4.05 6.27
C LEU A 10 -2.67 -5.04 5.55
N GLY A 11 -1.83 -5.72 6.34
CA GLY A 11 -1.02 -6.82 5.86
C GLY A 11 -1.86 -7.88 5.18
N ASN A 12 -1.40 -8.40 4.04
CA ASN A 12 -2.12 -9.42 3.27
C ASN A 12 -3.53 -9.00 2.82
N ALA A 13 -3.89 -7.71 2.93
CA ALA A 13 -5.23 -7.25 2.58
C ALA A 13 -5.48 -7.40 1.09
N ASN A 14 -6.66 -7.90 0.74
CA ASN A 14 -7.06 -8.10 -0.64
C ASN A 14 -7.92 -6.94 -1.13
N PHE A 15 -7.32 -6.01 -1.89
CA PHE A 15 -8.03 -4.92 -2.57
C PHE A 15 -8.40 -5.27 -4.02
N LYS A 16 -8.38 -6.55 -4.41
CA LYS A 16 -8.67 -6.96 -5.78
C LYS A 16 -10.02 -6.39 -6.25
N ASN A 17 -10.01 -5.70 -7.40
CA ASN A 17 -11.14 -5.03 -8.02
C ASN A 17 -11.85 -3.97 -7.13
N ALA A 18 -11.21 -3.51 -6.05
CA ALA A 18 -11.78 -2.51 -5.16
C ALA A 18 -11.74 -1.11 -5.79
N ILE A 19 -12.76 -0.30 -5.49
CA ILE A 19 -12.74 1.14 -5.75
C ILE A 19 -12.10 1.81 -4.54
N VAL A 20 -10.87 2.30 -4.70
CA VAL A 20 -10.06 2.92 -3.63
C VAL A 20 -9.88 4.43 -3.85
N THR A 21 -10.64 5.04 -4.75
CA THR A 21 -10.63 6.48 -5.01
C THR A 21 -10.79 7.27 -3.72
N GLY A 22 -9.82 8.13 -3.40
CA GLY A 22 -9.85 9.00 -2.21
C GLY A 22 -9.60 8.27 -0.88
N THR A 23 -9.27 6.98 -0.90
CA THR A 23 -8.97 6.22 0.33
C THR A 23 -7.68 6.73 0.97
N ASN A 24 -7.71 7.00 2.28
CA ASN A 24 -6.56 7.43 3.04
C ASN A 24 -5.75 6.22 3.54
N PHE A 25 -4.54 6.03 3.01
CA PHE A 25 -3.58 5.01 3.47
C PHE A 25 -2.36 5.62 4.18
N ASP A 26 -2.46 6.88 4.64
CA ASP A 26 -1.38 7.52 5.40
C ASP A 26 -1.00 6.63 6.62
N ASP A 27 0.28 6.37 6.82
CA ASP A 27 0.79 5.50 7.89
C ASP A 27 0.25 4.04 7.89
N ALA A 28 -0.46 3.59 6.85
CA ALA A 28 -0.99 2.23 6.78
C ALA A 28 0.11 1.19 6.50
N TRP A 29 -0.02 -0.01 7.06
CA TRP A 29 0.85 -1.14 6.78
C TRP A 29 0.23 -1.99 5.67
N LEU A 30 0.76 -1.92 4.45
CA LEU A 30 0.21 -2.59 3.26
C LEU A 30 1.16 -3.70 2.77
N PHE A 31 1.87 -4.37 3.68
CA PHE A 31 2.77 -5.45 3.29
C PHE A 31 1.97 -6.59 2.67
N GLU A 32 2.48 -7.16 1.58
CA GLU A 32 1.83 -8.25 0.84
C GLU A 32 0.39 -7.97 0.37
N ALA A 33 -0.07 -6.72 0.41
CA ALA A 33 -1.41 -6.35 -0.03
C ALA A 33 -1.57 -6.52 -1.54
N ASN A 34 -2.76 -6.97 -1.98
CA ASN A 34 -3.07 -7.18 -3.39
C ASN A 34 -3.88 -6.02 -3.97
N PHE A 35 -3.32 -5.32 -4.96
CA PHE A 35 -3.96 -4.20 -5.66
C PHE A 35 -4.50 -4.53 -7.07
N GLU A 36 -4.64 -5.82 -7.41
CA GLU A 36 -5.06 -6.28 -8.74
C GLU A 36 -6.39 -5.66 -9.15
N GLY A 37 -6.41 -4.96 -10.29
CA GLY A 37 -7.65 -4.39 -10.83
C GLY A 37 -8.26 -3.27 -9.98
N THR A 38 -7.52 -2.70 -9.02
CA THR A 38 -8.01 -1.55 -8.24
C THR A 38 -8.31 -0.34 -9.11
N VAL A 39 -9.36 0.40 -8.75
CA VAL A 39 -9.79 1.61 -9.45
C VAL A 39 -9.55 2.82 -8.56
N GLY A 40 -8.92 3.85 -9.13
CA GLY A 40 -8.70 5.14 -8.46
C GLY A 40 -7.50 5.18 -7.51
N LEU A 41 -6.61 4.19 -7.57
CA LEU A 41 -5.35 4.18 -6.83
C LEU A 41 -4.40 5.27 -7.36
N THR A 42 -3.75 5.99 -6.47
CA THR A 42 -2.81 7.07 -6.84
C THR A 42 -1.50 6.97 -6.06
N ILE A 43 -0.43 7.55 -6.61
CA ILE A 43 0.87 7.65 -5.93
C ILE A 43 0.71 8.37 -4.58
N ARG A 44 -0.06 9.46 -4.53
CA ARG A 44 -0.29 10.24 -3.30
C ARG A 44 -0.89 9.40 -2.16
N GLN A 45 -1.77 8.46 -2.49
CA GLN A 45 -2.38 7.59 -1.49
C GLN A 45 -1.37 6.59 -0.92
N LEU A 46 -0.44 6.10 -1.74
CA LEU A 46 0.53 5.07 -1.34
C LEU A 46 1.85 5.63 -0.82
N SER A 47 2.26 6.83 -1.24
CA SER A 47 3.58 7.41 -0.94
C SER A 47 3.78 7.74 0.55
N LYS A 48 2.70 7.69 1.34
CA LYS A 48 2.69 7.93 2.78
C LYS A 48 2.38 6.69 3.61
N ALA A 49 2.20 5.53 2.98
CA ALA A 49 2.06 4.28 3.70
C ALA A 49 3.35 4.00 4.51
N LYS A 50 3.26 3.15 5.54
CA LYS A 50 4.45 2.69 6.26
C LYS A 50 5.28 1.73 5.44
N THR A 51 4.63 0.88 4.66
CA THR A 51 5.30 -0.12 3.82
C THR A 51 4.37 -0.61 2.71
N LEU A 52 4.98 -0.95 1.58
CA LEU A 52 4.45 -1.68 0.43
C LEU A 52 5.29 -2.93 0.17
N TYR A 53 6.07 -3.39 1.16
CA TYR A 53 6.93 -4.55 1.03
C TYR A 53 6.10 -5.78 0.63
N GLY A 54 6.45 -6.42 -0.47
CA GLY A 54 5.70 -7.57 -1.01
C GLY A 54 4.32 -7.23 -1.61
N ALA A 55 3.90 -5.96 -1.64
CA ALA A 55 2.63 -5.57 -2.26
C ALA A 55 2.62 -5.97 -3.75
N THR A 56 1.49 -6.49 -4.21
CA THR A 56 1.36 -7.08 -5.55
C THR A 56 0.40 -6.27 -6.43
N SER A 57 0.59 -6.40 -7.74
CA SER A 57 -0.34 -5.89 -8.76
C SER A 57 -0.56 -4.37 -8.73
N LEU A 58 0.46 -3.61 -8.34
CA LEU A 58 0.45 -2.15 -8.46
C LEU A 58 0.42 -1.75 -9.95
N PRO A 59 -0.28 -0.66 -10.32
CA PRO A 59 -0.21 -0.13 -11.68
C PRO A 59 1.25 0.23 -12.05
N PRO A 60 1.77 -0.16 -13.23
CA PRO A 60 3.20 -0.04 -13.53
C PRO A 60 3.78 1.37 -13.41
N HIS A 61 3.00 2.40 -13.77
CA HIS A 61 3.43 3.79 -13.64
C HIS A 61 3.53 4.25 -12.18
N ILE A 62 2.60 3.80 -11.32
CA ILE A 62 2.62 4.07 -9.87
C ILE A 62 3.81 3.36 -9.24
N GLU A 63 3.97 2.07 -9.53
CA GLU A 63 5.07 1.29 -8.99
C GLU A 63 6.43 1.86 -9.38
N SER A 64 6.62 2.17 -10.67
CA SER A 64 7.88 2.74 -11.16
C SER A 64 8.21 4.08 -10.49
N GLU A 65 7.21 4.94 -10.31
CA GLU A 65 7.41 6.24 -9.67
C GLU A 65 7.68 6.12 -8.16
N LEU A 66 6.95 5.24 -7.46
CA LEU A 66 7.21 4.96 -6.05
C LEU A 66 8.58 4.32 -5.86
N ARG A 67 9.01 3.40 -6.71
CA ARG A 67 10.37 2.83 -6.63
C ARG A 67 11.47 3.86 -6.90
N GLN A 68 11.19 4.87 -7.72
CA GLN A 68 12.15 5.94 -7.99
C GLN A 68 12.25 6.96 -6.85
N ARG A 69 11.13 7.31 -6.22
CA ARG A 69 11.03 8.44 -5.27
C ARG A 69 10.89 8.02 -3.80
N HIS A 70 10.39 6.81 -3.58
CA HIS A 70 9.98 6.23 -2.30
C HIS A 70 10.41 4.76 -2.19
N ALA A 71 11.65 4.47 -2.59
CA ALA A 71 12.20 3.10 -2.60
C ALA A 71 12.12 2.42 -1.22
N GLU A 72 12.18 3.22 -0.14
CA GLU A 72 12.04 2.78 1.24
C GLU A 72 10.75 2.01 1.52
N LEU A 73 9.67 2.29 0.78
CA LEU A 73 8.39 1.59 0.95
C LEU A 73 8.49 0.11 0.57
N PHE A 74 9.46 -0.26 -0.27
CA PHE A 74 9.62 -1.63 -0.78
C PHE A 74 10.72 -2.41 -0.09
N HIS A 75 11.33 -1.86 0.96
CA HIS A 75 12.26 -2.60 1.80
C HIS A 75 11.52 -3.31 2.92
N GLU A 76 12.07 -4.45 3.34
CA GLU A 76 11.59 -5.15 4.53
C GLU A 76 11.62 -4.17 5.70
N PRO A 77 10.48 -3.88 6.36
CA PRO A 77 10.49 -2.92 7.44
C PRO A 77 11.31 -3.49 8.60
N GLY A 78 12.26 -2.72 9.14
CA GLY A 78 13.07 -3.17 10.28
C GLY A 78 12.24 -3.18 11.56
N GLY A 79 11.79 -4.34 12.00
CA GLY A 79 11.07 -4.55 13.25
C GLY A 79 10.78 -6.02 13.50
N LEU A 80 11.15 -6.52 14.67
CA LEU A 80 10.71 -7.82 15.17
C LEU A 80 9.17 -7.79 15.26
N ASP A 81 8.53 -8.86 14.79
CA ASP A 81 7.08 -9.14 14.86
C ASP A 81 6.24 -8.71 13.63
N PHE A 82 6.65 -9.12 12.43
CA PHE A 82 5.68 -9.37 11.34
C PHE A 82 4.81 -10.61 11.58
N GLU A 83 5.19 -11.44 12.56
CA GLU A 83 4.48 -12.68 12.90
C GLU A 83 3.28 -12.47 13.85
N GLU A 84 2.99 -11.25 14.32
CA GLU A 84 1.85 -10.96 15.22
C GLU A 84 0.68 -10.19 14.56
N ILE A 85 0.48 -10.30 13.25
CA ILE A 85 -0.65 -9.64 12.53
C ILE A 85 -1.61 -10.68 11.96
#